data_AF-A0A063BHG2-F1
#
_entry.id   AF-A0A063BHG2-F1
#
_cell.length_a   1.000
_cell.length_b   1.000
_cell.length_c   1.000
_cell.angle_alpha   90.00
_cell.angle_beta   90.00
_cell.angle_gamma   90.00
#
_symmetry.space_group_name_H-M   'P 1'
#
loop_
_entity.id
_entity.type
_entity.pdbx_description
1 polymer ?
#
loop_
_entity_poly.entity_id
_entity_poly.type
_entity_poly.pdbx_seq_one_letter_code
_entity_poly.pdbx_strand_id
1 'polypeptide(L)' 'MSNYASGPRFLMGRPLITPSAQTALNAAGIEGVLLLARHIHGDWGHLGTEDLTANELSYGGGEYGQYVGAVDA' A
#
# COMPACT_ATOMS: atom_id res chain seq x y z
N MET A 1 -10.95 0.97 14.78
CA MET A 1 -11.48 1.75 13.63
C MET A 1 -10.84 1.17 12.39
N SER A 2 -11.64 0.75 11.41
CA SER A 2 -11.13 0.03 10.23
C SER A 2 -10.36 1.01 9.33
N ASN A 3 -9.09 0.74 9.02
CA ASN A 3 -8.23 1.59 8.17
C ASN A 3 -8.71 1.69 6.70
N TYR A 4 -9.84 1.06 6.38
CA TYR A 4 -10.54 1.14 5.10
C TYR A 4 -11.42 2.39 4.95
N ALA A 5 -11.62 3.17 6.02
CA ALA A 5 -12.42 4.41 5.97
C ALA A 5 -11.71 5.55 5.23
N SER A 6 -10.38 5.52 5.17
CA SER A 6 -9.59 6.37 4.29
C SER A 6 -9.52 5.74 2.90
N GLY A 7 -9.78 6.54 1.86
CA GLY A 7 -9.58 6.12 0.47
C GLY A 7 -8.16 5.61 0.20
N PRO A 8 -7.91 5.01 -0.97
CA PRO A 8 -6.58 4.53 -1.34
C PRO A 8 -5.57 5.67 -1.22
N ARG A 9 -4.45 5.42 -0.53
CA ARG A 9 -3.41 6.43 -0.25
C ARG A 9 -2.59 6.79 -1.49
N PHE A 10 -2.70 6.01 -2.57
CA PHE A 10 -2.07 6.25 -3.86
C PHE A 10 -2.80 5.51 -4.99
N LEU A 11 -2.58 5.97 -6.22
CA LEU A 11 -3.08 5.31 -7.43
C LEU A 11 -2.27 4.05 -7.73
N MET A 12 -2.95 2.93 -7.88
CA MET A 12 -2.31 1.66 -8.24
C MET A 12 -2.04 1.60 -9.75
N GLY A 13 -0.80 1.29 -10.11
CA GLY A 13 -0.42 0.92 -11.48
C GLY A 13 -0.86 -0.50 -11.83
N ARG A 14 -0.28 -1.07 -12.89
CA ARG A 14 -0.49 -2.49 -13.23
C ARG A 14 0.35 -3.39 -12.31
N PRO A 15 -0.25 -4.25 -11.46
CA PRO A 15 0.52 -5.16 -10.63
C PRO A 15 1.26 -6.18 -11.49
N LEU A 16 2.53 -6.42 -11.16
CA LEU A 16 3.34 -7.48 -11.74
C LEU A 16 3.88 -8.34 -10.60
N ILE A 17 3.94 -9.65 -10.82
CA ILE A 17 4.45 -10.62 -9.85
C ILE A 17 5.43 -11.56 -10.52
N THR A 18 6.53 -11.88 -9.82
CA THR A 18 7.47 -12.88 -10.29
C THR A 18 6.91 -14.29 -10.07
N PRO A 19 7.23 -15.28 -10.93
CA PRO A 19 6.74 -16.65 -10.76
C PRO A 19 7.07 -17.26 -9.38
N SER A 20 8.26 -16.96 -8.86
CA SER A 20 8.69 -17.43 -7.54
C SER A 20 7.85 -16.81 -6.41
N ALA A 21 7.52 -15.52 -6.50
CA ALA A 21 6.66 -14.86 -5.52
C ALA A 21 5.22 -15.43 -5.57
N GLN A 22 4.68 -15.66 -6.76
CA GLN A 22 3.36 -16.29 -6.90
C GLN A 22 3.34 -17.69 -6.28
N THR A 23 4.40 -18.47 -6.49
CA THR A 23 4.53 -19.82 -5.91
C THR A 23 4.56 -19.77 -4.38
N ALA A 24 5.32 -18.83 -3.80
CA ALA A 24 5.40 -18.65 -2.36
C ALA A 24 4.04 -18.25 -1.74
N LEU A 25 3.32 -17.34 -2.40
CA LEU A 25 1.97 -16.94 -1.98
C LEU A 25 0.98 -18.11 -2.03
N ASN A 26 1.01 -18.90 -3.11
CA ASN A 26 0.17 -20.08 -3.25
C ASN A 26 0.47 -21.12 -2.15
N ALA A 27 1.75 -21.37 -1.86
CA ALA A 27 2.16 -22.30 -0.81
C ALA A 27 1.72 -21.83 0.59
N ALA A 28 1.67 -20.52 0.81
CA ALA A 28 1.17 -19.92 2.04
C ALA A 28 -0.37 -19.81 2.10
N GLY A 29 -1.08 -20.10 0.99
CA GLY A 29 -2.53 -19.90 0.90
C GLY A 29 -2.95 -18.43 0.97
N ILE A 30 -2.08 -17.51 0.55
CA ILE A 30 -2.29 -16.06 0.65
C ILE A 30 -2.60 -15.48 -0.73
N GLU A 31 -3.71 -14.75 -0.82
CA GLU A 31 -4.06 -13.98 -2.01
C GLU A 31 -3.27 -12.66 -2.06
N GLY A 32 -2.31 -12.57 -3.00
CA GLY A 32 -1.45 -11.39 -3.13
C GLY A 32 -2.20 -10.08 -3.39
N VAL A 33 -3.34 -10.15 -4.08
CA VAL A 33 -4.21 -8.99 -4.33
C VAL A 33 -4.75 -8.40 -3.01
N LEU A 34 -5.03 -9.24 -2.01
CA LEU A 34 -5.48 -8.77 -0.70
C LEU A 34 -4.36 -8.04 0.05
N LEU A 35 -3.12 -8.51 -0.05
CA LEU A 35 -1.97 -7.81 0.53
C LEU A 35 -1.78 -6.45 -0.12
N LEU A 36 -1.94 -6.36 -1.44
CA LEU A 36 -1.84 -5.10 -2.16
C LEU A 36 -2.97 -4.13 -1.77
N ALA A 37 -4.20 -4.62 -1.64
CA ALA A 37 -5.34 -3.85 -1.17
C ALA A 37 -5.11 -3.32 0.25
N ARG A 38 -4.58 -4.14 1.16
CA ARG A 38 -4.22 -3.67 2.52
C ARG A 38 -3.12 -2.61 2.46
N HIS A 39 -2.10 -2.81 1.63
CA HIS A 39 -0.99 -1.88 1.49
C HIS A 39 -1.45 -0.49 1.02
N ILE A 40 -2.30 -0.39 -0.01
CA ILE A 40 -2.82 0.90 -0.50
C ILE A 40 -3.65 1.66 0.53
N HIS A 41 -4.23 0.97 1.51
CA HIS A 41 -4.99 1.58 2.60
C HIS A 41 -4.14 1.80 3.86
N GLY A 42 -2.82 1.57 3.78
CA GLY A 42 -1.91 1.74 4.91
C GLY A 42 -2.05 0.65 5.98
N ASP A 43 -2.68 -0.48 5.66
CA ASP A 43 -2.69 -1.66 6.51
C ASP A 43 -1.53 -2.58 6.12
N TRP A 44 -0.39 -2.43 6.80
CA TRP A 44 0.79 -3.27 6.56
C TRP A 44 0.90 -4.44 7.55
N GLY A 45 -0.08 -4.58 8.44
CA GLY A 45 -0.06 -5.57 9.51
C GLY A 45 0.93 -5.23 10.61
N HIS A 46 1.62 -6.24 11.12
CA HIS A 46 2.55 -6.09 12.22
C HIS A 46 3.98 -5.95 11.70
N LEU A 47 4.49 -4.72 11.72
CA LEU A 47 5.85 -4.37 11.33
C LEU A 47 6.54 -3.57 12.45
N GLY A 48 7.86 -3.53 12.41
CA GLY A 48 8.64 -2.66 13.29
C GLY A 48 8.41 -1.18 12.99
N THR A 49 8.68 -0.30 13.97
CA THR A 49 8.53 1.15 13.80
C THR A 49 9.33 1.71 12.63
N GLU A 50 10.52 1.16 12.37
CA GLU A 50 11.36 1.52 11.23
C GLU A 50 10.67 1.25 9.88
N ASP A 51 10.09 0.07 9.71
CA ASP A 51 9.39 -0.33 8.49
C ASP A 51 8.09 0.46 8.29
N LEU A 52 7.34 0.69 9.37
CA LEU A 52 6.15 1.55 9.34
C LEU A 52 6.55 2.97 8.88
N THR A 53 7.62 3.52 9.44
CA THR A 53 8.11 4.86 9.09
C THR A 53 8.59 4.92 7.65
N ALA A 54 9.34 3.92 7.19
CA ALA A 54 9.82 3.85 5.82
C ALA A 54 8.66 3.77 4.82
N ASN A 55 7.63 3.00 5.13
CA ASN A 55 6.42 2.94 4.32
C ASN A 55 5.72 4.31 4.29
N GLU A 56 5.45 4.93 5.44
CA GLU A 56 4.87 6.28 5.53
C GLU A 56 5.66 7.33 4.73
N LEU A 57 6.99 7.33 4.82
CA LEU A 57 7.86 8.22 4.06
C LEU A 57 7.80 7.95 2.55
N SER A 58 7.59 6.70 2.13
CA SER A 58 7.41 6.36 0.71
C SER A 58 6.12 6.97 0.14
N TYR A 59 5.10 7.21 0.97
CA TYR A 59 3.92 8.00 0.57
C TYR A 59 4.21 9.50 0.54
N GLY A 60 4.94 10.00 1.54
CA GLY A 60 5.21 11.44 1.71
C GLY A 60 6.38 12.00 0.87
N GLY A 61 7.23 11.15 0.33
CA GLY A 61 8.50 11.52 -0.33
C GLY A 61 8.44 11.59 -1.85
N GLY A 62 7.26 11.46 -2.45
CA GLY A 62 7.04 11.79 -3.85
C GLY A 62 6.85 13.29 -4.00
N GLU A 63 7.92 14.03 -4.25
CA GLU A 63 7.91 15.43 -4.67
C GLU A 63 7.29 15.59 -6.09
N TYR A 64 6.06 15.10 -6.28
CA TYR A 64 5.17 15.32 -7.43
C TYR A 64 3.67 15.23 -7.03
N GLY A 65 3.34 15.43 -5.75
CA GLY A 65 1.97 15.37 -5.22
C GLY A 65 1.36 16.71 -4.78
N GLN A 66 2.06 17.83 -4.91
CA GLN A 66 1.51 19.16 -4.61
C GLN A 66 0.65 19.71 -5.76
N TYR A 67 -0.44 19.06 -6.17
CA TYR A 67 -1.48 19.71 -7.01
C TYR A 67 -2.89 19.11 -6.90
N VAL A 68 -3.26 18.46 -5.78
CA VAL A 68 -4.68 18.12 -5.58
C VAL A 68 -5.07 18.30 -4.12
N GLY A 69 -5.57 19.50 -3.81
CA GLY A 69 -6.04 19.84 -2.46
C GLY A 69 -6.40 21.30 -2.24
N ALA A 70 -6.41 22.13 -3.29
CA ALA A 70 -6.93 23.49 -3.23
C ALA A 70 -8.10 23.62 -4.22
N VAL A 71 -9.22 22.96 -3.89
CA VAL A 71 -10.63 23.12 -4.31
C VAL A 71 -11.31 21.87 -3.71
N ASP A 72 -12.19 21.90 -2.73
CA ASP A 72 -13.28 22.81 -2.42
C ASP A 72 -13.49 22.88 -0.90
N ALA A 73 -13.76 24.09 -0.40
CA ALA A 73 -14.37 24.37 0.89
C ALA A 73 -15.67 25.14 0.65
#